data_AF-A0A926V7J9-F1
#
_entry.id   AF-A0A926V7J9-F1
#
_cell.length_a   1.000
_cell.length_b   1.000
_cell.length_c   1.000
_cell.angle_alpha   90.00
_cell.angle_beta   90.00
_cell.angle_gamma   90.00
#
_symmetry.space_group_name_H-M   'P 1'
#
loop_
_entity.id
_entity.type
_entity.pdbx_description
1 polymer ?
#
loop_
_entity_poly.entity_id
_entity_poly.type
_entity_poly.pdbx_seq_one_letter_code
_entity_poly.pdbx_strand_id
1 'polypeptide(L)' 'MHLRSGVDEDPVTGSAHCTLAPFWGDRLHKNHFLAYQASPRGGEIRVTWEGDRVLLAGQAVTVMRAELAV' A
#
# COMPACT_ATOMS: atom_id res chain seq x y z
N MET A 1 -16.96 -8.84 19.15
CA MET A 1 -15.99 -9.05 18.05
C MET A 1 -14.93 -7.97 18.19
N HIS A 2 -13.66 -8.34 18.29
CA HIS A 2 -12.55 -7.38 18.34
C HIS A 2 -11.65 -7.66 17.14
N LEU A 3 -11.28 -6.63 16.41
CA LEU A 3 -10.34 -6.75 15.31
C LEU A 3 -8.97 -7.15 15.87
N ARG A 4 -8.26 -8.05 15.18
CA ARG A 4 -6.98 -8.60 15.65
C ARG A 4 -5.92 -7.52 15.91
N SER A 5 -5.97 -6.40 15.19
CA SER A 5 -5.01 -5.30 15.25
C SER A 5 -5.54 -4.05 15.97
N GLY A 6 -6.80 -4.03 16.41
CA GLY A 6 -7.44 -2.84 16.97
C GLY A 6 -7.61 -1.68 15.97
N VAL A 7 -7.42 -1.94 14.67
CA VAL A 7 -7.58 -0.97 13.58
C VAL A 7 -8.75 -1.42 12.72
N ASP A 8 -9.79 -0.59 12.62
CA ASP A 8 -10.97 -0.83 11.78
C ASP A 8 -10.60 -0.88 10.30
N GLU A 9 -9.83 0.11 9.85
CA GLU A 9 -9.27 0.18 8.50
C GLU A 9 -7.97 0.99 8.53
N ASP A 10 -6.89 0.45 7.97
CA ASP A 10 -5.71 1.23 7.66
C ASP A 10 -5.91 1.84 6.26
N PRO A 11 -5.83 3.18 6.06
CA PRO A 11 -6.31 3.76 4.82
C PRO A 11 -5.46 3.45 3.58
N VAL A 12 -4.18 3.09 3.76
CA VAL A 12 -3.28 2.64 2.68
C VAL A 12 -2.26 1.64 3.26
N THR A 13 -2.45 0.35 2.98
CA THR A 13 -1.64 -0.73 3.59
C THR A 13 -0.65 -1.30 2.58
N GLY A 14 0.61 -0.85 2.64
CA GLY A 14 1.66 -1.31 1.72
C GLY A 14 1.92 -2.82 1.78
N SER A 15 1.93 -3.42 2.98
CA SER A 15 2.16 -4.86 3.13
C SER A 15 1.11 -5.73 2.44
N ALA A 16 -0.16 -5.28 2.43
CA ALA A 16 -1.22 -5.96 1.68
C ALA A 16 -0.93 -5.96 0.18
N HIS A 17 -0.38 -4.87 -0.36
CA HIS A 17 -0.01 -4.77 -1.77
C HIS A 17 1.15 -5.69 -2.15
N CYS A 18 2.08 -6.00 -1.23
CA CYS A 18 3.10 -7.02 -1.48
C CYS A 18 2.50 -8.42 -1.69
N THR A 19 1.39 -8.72 -1.00
CA THR A 19 0.68 -10.01 -1.15
C THR A 19 -0.21 -10.02 -2.39
N LEU A 20 -0.85 -8.88 -2.69
CA LEU A 20 -1.76 -8.73 -3.83
C LEU A 20 -1.03 -8.61 -5.17
N ALA A 21 0.25 -8.24 -5.18
CA ALA A 21 0.97 -7.98 -6.41
C ALA A 21 1.11 -9.22 -7.32
N PRO A 22 1.54 -10.40 -6.82
CA PRO A 22 1.54 -11.62 -7.64
C PRO A 22 0.12 -12.01 -8.09
N PHE A 23 -0.87 -11.94 -7.19
CA PHE A 23 -2.26 -12.31 -7.48
C PHE A 23 -2.84 -11.53 -8.67
N TRP A 24 -2.70 -10.21 -8.66
CA TRP A 24 -3.17 -9.37 -9.76
C TRP A 24 -2.24 -9.40 -10.96
N GLY A 25 -0.93 -9.55 -10.75
CA GLY A 25 0.04 -9.61 -11.83
C GLY A 25 -0.20 -10.79 -12.76
N ASP A 26 -0.45 -11.98 -12.19
CA ASP A 26 -0.81 -13.19 -12.93
C ASP A 26 -2.11 -13.03 -13.72
N ARG A 27 -3.15 -12.48 -13.07
CA ARG A 27 -4.49 -12.35 -13.65
C ARG A 27 -4.59 -11.26 -14.73
N LEU A 28 -3.83 -10.18 -14.58
CA LEU A 28 -3.83 -9.05 -15.50
C LEU A 28 -2.74 -9.18 -16.57
N HIS A 29 -1.87 -10.20 -16.48
CA HIS A 29 -0.67 -10.34 -17.29
C HIS A 29 0.21 -9.08 -17.27
N LYS A 30 0.43 -8.53 -16.07
CA LYS A 30 1.16 -7.28 -15.86
C LYS A 30 2.08 -7.37 -14.67
N ASN A 31 3.32 -6.94 -14.86
CA ASN A 31 4.29 -6.83 -13.77
C ASN A 31 4.39 -5.39 -13.23
N HIS A 32 3.77 -4.42 -13.91
CA HIS A 32 3.70 -3.04 -13.49
C HIS A 32 2.25 -2.55 -13.59
N PHE A 33 1.72 -2.04 -12.49
CA PHE A 33 0.37 -1.50 -12.46
C PHE A 33 0.18 -0.48 -11.34
N LEU A 34 -0.85 0.34 -11.50
CA LEU A 34 -1.33 1.25 -10.48
C LEU A 34 -2.43 0.54 -9.69
N ALA A 35 -2.27 0.46 -8.37
CA ALA A 35 -3.29 -0.01 -7.44
C ALA A 35 -3.93 1.18 -6.73
N TYR A 36 -5.21 1.04 -6.39
CA TYR A 36 -5.96 2.01 -5.60
C TYR A 36 -6.60 1.31 -4.41
N GLN A 37 -6.29 1.78 -3.20
CA GLN A 37 -6.96 1.34 -1.98
C GLN A 37 -8.16 2.25 -1.72
N ALA A 38 -9.36 1.70 -1.91
CA ALA A 38 -10.63 2.41 -1.84
C ALA A 38 -11.12 2.65 -0.40
N SER A 39 -10.22 3.13 0.47
CA SER A 39 -10.60 3.66 1.78
C SER A 39 -11.25 5.05 1.64
N PRO A 40 -11.93 5.59 2.68
CA PRO A 40 -12.45 6.95 2.63
C PRO A 40 -11.39 8.03 2.34
N ARG A 41 -10.13 7.78 2.71
CA ARG A 41 -8.99 8.67 2.39
C ARG A 41 -8.46 8.44 0.97
N GLY A 42 -8.65 7.24 0.43
CA GLY A 42 -8.05 6.78 -0.81
C GLY A 42 -6.53 6.62 -0.71
N GLY A 43 -5.96 5.91 -1.68
CA GLY A 43 -4.52 5.87 -1.85
C GLY A 43 -4.10 5.14 -3.11
N GLU A 44 -3.26 5.81 -3.90
CA GLU A 44 -2.64 5.22 -5.09
C GLU A 44 -1.25 4.67 -4.76
N ILE A 45 -0.97 3.46 -5.24
CA ILE A 45 0.32 2.79 -5.10
C ILE A 45 0.76 2.28 -6.46
N ARG A 46 1.94 2.69 -6.92
CA ARG A 46 2.61 2.08 -8.06
C ARG A 46 3.25 0.77 -7.59
N VAL A 47 2.89 -0.32 -8.24
CA VAL A 47 3.35 -1.66 -7.93
C VAL A 47 4.21 -2.16 -9.08
N THR A 48 5.39 -2.67 -8.75
CA THR A 48 6.26 -3.42 -9.66
C THR A 48 6.56 -4.77 -9.04
N TRP A 49 6.25 -5.84 -9.77
CA TRP A 49 6.50 -7.22 -9.37
C TRP A 49 7.70 -7.80 -10.13
N GLU A 50 8.78 -8.11 -9.43
CA GLU A 50 10.05 -8.62 -9.95
C GLU A 50 10.31 -10.04 -9.42
N GLY A 51 9.39 -10.96 -9.69
CA GLY A 51 9.49 -12.36 -9.24
C GLY A 51 9.37 -12.50 -7.72
N ASP A 52 10.49 -12.56 -7.01
CA ASP A 52 10.51 -12.74 -5.55
C ASP A 52 10.32 -11.43 -4.76
N ARG A 53 10.30 -10.29 -5.46
CA ARG A 53 10.25 -8.94 -4.87
C ARG A 53 9.07 -8.15 -5.40
N VAL A 54 8.47 -7.34 -4.53
CA VAL A 54 7.47 -6.34 -4.89
C VAL A 54 7.99 -4.98 -4.46
N LEU A 55 8.12 -4.08 -5.42
CA LEU A 55 8.49 -2.69 -5.21
C LEU A 55 7.22 -1.85 -5.19
N LEU A 56 7.08 -1.04 -4.14
CA LEU A 56 5.95 -0.12 -3.97
C LEU A 56 6.47 1.31 -4.02
N ALA A 57 5.83 2.16 -4.80
CA ALA A 57 6.11 3.59 -4.85
C ALA A 57 4.84 4.41 -4.72
N GLY A 58 4.90 5.46 -3.91
CA GLY A 58 3.81 6.41 -3.71
C GLY A 58 4.32 7.84 -3.80
N GLN A 59 3.42 8.80 -3.74
CA GLN A 59 3.78 10.20 -3.48
C GLN A 59 3.61 10.46 -1.99
N ALA A 60 4.52 11.25 -1.42
CA ALA A 60 4.49 11.66 -0.02
C ALA A 60 4.39 13.18 0.06
N VAL A 61 3.62 13.68 1.02
CA VAL A 61 3.49 15.10 1.31
C VAL A 61 3.76 15.30 2.80
N THR A 62 4.63 16.25 3.13
CA THR A 62 4.87 16.62 4.53
C THR A 62 3.67 17.41 5.04
N VAL A 63 2.92 16.86 6.00
CA VAL A 63 1.76 17.52 6.61
C VAL A 63 2.13 18.36 7.83
N MET A 64 3.19 17.97 8.54
CA MET A 64 3.67 18.64 9.75
C MET A 64 5.17 18.45 9.90
N ARG A 65 5.86 19.46 10.44
CA ARG A 65 7.25 19.39 10.89
C ARG A 65 7.33 20.01 12.28
N ALA A 66 8.01 19.31 13.20
CA ALA A 66 8.22 19.75 14.57
C ALA A 66 9.56 19.22 15.08
N GLU A 67 10.04 19.78 16.20
CA GLU A 67 11.20 19.28 16.93
C GLU A 67 10.74 18.38 18.08
N LEU A 68 11.40 17.22 18.25
CA LEU A 68 11.15 16.35 19.38
C LEU A 68 12.02 16.80 20.56
N ALA A 69 11.38 17.30 21.62
CA ALA A 69 12.05 17.55 22.90
C ALA A 69 12.27 16.21 23.63
N VAL A 70 13.50 15.99 24.08
CA VAL A 70 13.92 14.85 24.89
C VAL A 70 14.31 15.29 26.29
#